data_AF-A0A101CDG9-F1
#
_entry.id   AF-A0A101CDG9-F1
#
_cell.length_a   1.000
_cell.length_b   1.000
_cell.length_c   1.000
_cell.angle_alpha   90.00
_cell.angle_beta   90.00
_cell.angle_gamma   90.00
#
_symmetry.space_group_name_H-M   'P 1'
#
loop_
_entity.id
_entity.type
_entity.pdbx_description
1 polymer ?
#
loop_
_entity_poly.entity_id
_entity_poly.type
_entity_poly.pdbx_seq_one_letter_code
_entity_poly.pdbx_strand_id
1 'polypeptide(L)'
;MAEISQAKLKYSSDDDLMRFANRVVYEIDPKFPEEDVNDPNDQFSPLNLALNRVIDYGRRCDLTEKEFMISISMAQKGLLQIDGEKVRFFREINQAHFAQYEMGYVDFKIRDQKYQNAKDSIRTFLTPQQKEITPEELKSLRMENIRKDYHRFNADGKVLATPLFYDLIKKTRGEKIRLEFVEMFLKNFVPEIAEGKITSLGSSQMPKIIKKDVYLEFQDEIIRQYVIHLKLNDQTEAEWINHWENIYDQNQV
;
A
#
# COMPACT_ATOMS: atom_id res chain seq x y z
N MET A 1 15.42 1.19 -1.30
CA MET A 1 16.59 0.34 -1.04
C MET A 1 16.91 -0.38 -2.33
N ALA A 2 18.12 -0.22 -2.87
CA ALA A 2 18.52 -0.87 -4.11
C ALA A 2 18.68 -2.38 -3.86
N GLU A 3 17.92 -3.20 -4.58
CA GLU A 3 18.19 -4.63 -4.69
C GLU A 3 19.57 -4.78 -5.32
N ILE A 4 20.55 -5.24 -4.54
CA ILE A 4 21.75 -5.83 -5.11
C ILE A 4 21.25 -7.02 -5.91
N SER A 5 21.16 -6.85 -7.23
CA SER A 5 20.95 -7.93 -8.18
C SER A 5 22.05 -8.95 -7.94
N GLN A 6 21.77 -9.96 -7.11
CA GLN A 6 22.74 -11.00 -6.80
C GLN A 6 23.00 -11.77 -8.09
N ALA A 7 24.26 -11.87 -8.49
CA ALA A 7 24.63 -12.67 -9.64
C ALA A 7 24.27 -14.14 -9.39
N LYS A 8 23.85 -14.84 -10.45
CA LYS A 8 23.64 -16.29 -10.40
C LYS A 8 24.95 -16.99 -10.01
N LEU A 9 24.85 -18.13 -9.33
CA LEU A 9 26.02 -18.89 -8.87
C LEU A 9 27.00 -19.23 -10.01
N LYS A 10 26.51 -19.49 -11.21
CA LYS A 10 27.36 -19.73 -12.40
C LYS A 10 28.24 -18.56 -12.84
N TYR A 11 27.96 -17.35 -12.34
CA TYR A 11 28.74 -16.13 -12.61
C TYR A 11 29.50 -15.64 -11.36
N SER A 12 29.48 -16.41 -10.28
CA SER A 12 30.17 -16.08 -9.02
C SER A 12 31.67 -16.35 -9.14
N SER A 13 32.46 -15.63 -8.32
CA SER A 13 33.90 -15.89 -8.19
C SER A 13 34.16 -17.23 -7.49
N ASP A 14 35.37 -17.77 -7.63
CA ASP A 14 35.75 -19.01 -6.93
C ASP A 14 35.66 -18.85 -5.39
N ASP A 15 35.99 -17.67 -4.86
CA ASP A 15 35.85 -17.36 -3.43
C ASP A 15 34.38 -17.37 -2.97
N ASP A 16 33.48 -16.81 -3.79
CA ASP A 16 32.04 -16.83 -3.50
C ASP A 16 31.46 -18.24 -3.59
N LEU A 17 31.89 -19.02 -4.58
CA LEU A 17 31.51 -20.43 -4.74
C LEU A 17 32.01 -21.28 -3.57
N MET A 18 33.21 -21.02 -3.06
CA MET A 18 33.75 -21.70 -1.88
C MET A 18 32.95 -21.36 -0.61
N ARG A 19 32.57 -20.09 -0.42
CA ARG A 19 31.68 -19.68 0.69
C ARG A 19 30.31 -20.34 0.60
N PHE A 20 29.72 -20.35 -0.60
CA PHE A 20 28.48 -21.05 -0.89
C PHE A 20 28.59 -22.55 -0.58
N ALA A 21 29.66 -23.19 -1.05
CA ALA A 21 29.88 -24.62 -0.84
C ALA A 21 29.97 -24.98 0.64
N ASN A 22 30.74 -24.22 1.41
CA ASN A 22 30.80 -24.39 2.87
C ASN A 22 29.39 -24.31 3.48
N ARG A 23 28.63 -23.28 3.13
CA ARG A 23 27.29 -23.08 3.66
C ARG A 23 26.34 -24.23 3.36
N VAL A 24 26.34 -24.72 2.11
CA VAL A 24 25.49 -25.85 1.69
C VAL A 24 25.90 -27.15 2.37
N VAL A 25 27.21 -27.40 2.47
CA VAL A 25 27.75 -28.61 3.11
C VAL A 25 27.28 -28.71 4.56
N TYR A 26 27.45 -27.65 5.35
CA TYR A 26 27.04 -27.64 6.76
C TYR A 26 25.51 -27.69 6.95
N GLU A 27 24.74 -27.17 6.00
CA GLU A 27 23.27 -27.20 6.06
C GLU A 27 22.71 -28.61 5.77
N ILE A 28 23.37 -29.37 4.89
CA ILE A 28 22.88 -30.69 4.42
C ILE A 28 23.41 -31.83 5.28
N ASP A 29 24.70 -31.79 5.63
CA ASP A 29 25.33 -32.80 6.47
C ASP A 29 26.19 -32.13 7.57
N PRO A 30 25.59 -31.82 8.73
CA PRO A 30 26.31 -31.20 9.84
C PRO A 30 27.24 -32.18 10.58
N LYS A 31 27.34 -33.44 10.14
CA LYS A 31 28.08 -34.50 10.85
C LYS A 31 29.53 -34.66 10.43
N PHE A 32 30.10 -33.79 9.59
CA PHE A 32 31.56 -33.76 9.41
C PHE A 32 32.20 -33.52 10.79
N PRO A 33 32.81 -34.53 11.42
CA PRO A 33 33.29 -34.38 12.79
C PRO A 33 34.49 -33.43 12.80
N GLU A 34 34.53 -32.51 13.76
CA GLU A 34 35.69 -31.63 14.00
C GLU A 34 37.00 -32.42 14.26
N GLU A 35 36.90 -33.72 14.53
CA GLU A 35 38.04 -34.62 14.78
C GLU A 35 38.61 -35.29 13.50
N ASP A 36 37.91 -35.21 12.35
CA ASP A 36 38.43 -35.63 11.03
C ASP A 36 38.71 -34.41 10.14
N VAL A 37 39.30 -33.36 10.72
CA VAL A 37 40.01 -32.33 9.94
C VAL A 37 41.27 -32.98 9.37
N ASN A 38 41.04 -33.81 8.35
CA ASN A 38 42.02 -34.18 7.35
C ASN A 38 42.74 -32.89 6.93
N ASP A 39 44.06 -32.96 6.83
CA ASP A 39 44.96 -31.88 6.40
C ASP A 39 44.22 -30.93 5.43
N PRO A 40 44.17 -29.62 5.68
CA PRO A 40 43.54 -28.66 4.77
C PRO A 40 44.04 -28.78 3.32
N ASN A 41 45.20 -29.41 3.10
CA ASN A 41 45.80 -29.70 1.80
C ASN A 41 45.42 -31.07 1.21
N ASP A 42 44.74 -31.95 1.96
CA ASP A 42 44.28 -33.24 1.48
C ASP A 42 43.03 -33.09 0.60
N GLN A 43 43.27 -33.04 -0.71
CA GLN A 43 42.24 -32.92 -1.73
C GLN A 43 41.23 -34.08 -1.74
N PHE A 44 41.56 -35.22 -1.13
CA PHE A 44 40.72 -36.43 -1.11
C PHE A 44 39.93 -36.58 0.18
N SER A 45 40.01 -35.63 1.11
CA SER A 45 39.20 -35.66 2.31
C SER A 45 37.70 -35.65 1.97
N PRO A 46 36.84 -36.36 2.72
CA PRO A 46 35.40 -36.39 2.47
C PRO A 46 34.77 -34.98 2.42
N LEU A 47 35.28 -34.06 3.25
CA LEU A 47 34.85 -32.66 3.28
C LEU A 47 35.27 -31.92 2.00
N ASN A 48 36.53 -32.03 1.56
CA ASN A 48 36.98 -31.37 0.34
C ASN A 48 36.30 -31.94 -0.91
N LEU A 49 36.02 -33.25 -0.95
CA LEU A 49 35.23 -33.86 -2.01
C LEU A 49 33.79 -33.33 -2.02
N ALA A 50 33.16 -33.15 -0.85
CA ALA A 50 31.83 -32.58 -0.74
C ALA A 50 31.80 -31.10 -1.17
N LEU A 51 32.76 -30.29 -0.72
CA LEU A 51 32.91 -28.89 -1.12
C LEU A 51 33.08 -28.77 -2.64
N ASN A 52 34.00 -29.53 -3.22
CA ASN A 52 34.25 -29.52 -4.67
C ASN A 52 33.00 -29.91 -5.47
N ARG A 53 32.21 -30.89 -5.01
CA ARG A 53 30.94 -31.26 -5.66
C ARG A 53 29.94 -30.11 -5.69
N VAL A 54 29.86 -29.34 -4.59
CA VAL A 54 28.96 -28.16 -4.52
C VAL A 54 29.50 -27.02 -5.38
N ILE A 55 30.81 -26.77 -5.39
CA ILE A 55 31.45 -25.76 -6.26
C ILE A 55 31.17 -26.07 -7.73
N ASP A 56 31.41 -27.32 -8.14
CA ASP A 56 31.18 -27.79 -9.51
C ASP A 56 29.72 -27.68 -9.93
N TYR A 57 28.79 -27.85 -8.99
CA TYR A 57 27.37 -27.62 -9.22
C TYR A 57 27.06 -26.13 -9.32
N GLY A 58 27.59 -25.31 -8.40
CA GLY A 58 27.40 -23.86 -8.37
C GLY A 58 27.79 -23.19 -9.69
N ARG A 59 28.87 -23.65 -10.33
CA ARG A 59 29.30 -23.20 -11.68
C ARG A 59 28.28 -23.42 -12.79
N ARG A 60 27.26 -24.26 -12.57
CA ARG A 60 26.20 -24.61 -13.53
C ARG A 60 24.82 -24.15 -13.08
N CYS A 61 24.69 -23.70 -11.84
CA CYS A 61 23.42 -23.37 -11.20
C CYS A 61 22.90 -22.01 -11.68
N ASP A 62 21.63 -21.98 -12.10
CA ASP A 62 20.93 -20.79 -12.57
C ASP A 62 20.29 -19.98 -11.43
N LEU A 63 20.32 -20.50 -10.20
CA LEU A 63 19.90 -19.78 -9.00
C LEU A 63 21.02 -18.91 -8.42
N THR A 64 20.62 -17.85 -7.72
CA THR A 64 21.51 -17.13 -6.80
C THR A 64 21.77 -17.96 -5.53
N GLU A 65 22.82 -17.62 -4.78
CA GLU A 65 23.12 -18.28 -3.49
C GLU A 65 21.91 -18.28 -2.56
N LYS A 66 21.23 -17.13 -2.42
CA LYS A 66 20.04 -17.00 -1.57
C LYS A 66 18.89 -17.87 -2.08
N GLU A 67 18.61 -17.84 -3.37
CA GLU A 67 17.54 -18.65 -3.96
C GLU A 67 17.81 -20.15 -3.76
N PHE A 68 19.06 -20.59 -3.89
CA PHE A 68 19.42 -21.99 -3.64
C PHE A 68 19.30 -22.38 -2.15
N MET A 69 19.69 -21.51 -1.22
CA MET A 69 19.47 -21.79 0.20
C MET A 69 17.98 -21.82 0.57
N ILE A 70 17.17 -20.95 -0.05
CA ILE A 70 15.72 -20.98 0.12
C ILE A 70 15.13 -22.27 -0.46
N SER A 71 15.62 -22.73 -1.62
CA SER A 71 15.13 -23.97 -2.23
C SER A 71 15.38 -25.18 -1.32
N ILE A 72 16.54 -25.26 -0.65
CA ILE A 72 16.81 -26.29 0.36
C ILE A 72 15.78 -26.22 1.51
N SER A 73 15.54 -25.03 2.07
CA SER A 73 14.56 -24.87 3.16
C SER A 73 13.13 -25.24 2.73
N MET A 74 12.75 -24.89 1.51
CA MET A 74 11.44 -25.24 0.95
C MET A 74 11.33 -26.74 0.68
N ALA A 75 12.41 -27.41 0.25
CA ALA A 75 12.46 -28.86 0.10
C ALA A 75 12.32 -29.57 1.45
N GLN A 76 13.02 -29.10 2.50
CA GLN A 76 12.87 -29.61 3.87
C GLN A 76 11.42 -29.52 4.38
N LYS A 77 10.71 -28.44 4.02
CA LYS A 77 9.29 -28.24 4.36
C LYS A 77 8.32 -28.96 3.41
N GLY A 78 8.82 -29.62 2.36
CA GLY A 78 8.00 -30.31 1.36
C GLY A 78 7.10 -29.39 0.52
N LEU A 79 7.54 -28.14 0.33
CA LEU A 79 6.82 -27.11 -0.44
C LEU A 79 7.20 -27.08 -1.92
N LEU A 80 8.38 -27.61 -2.27
CA LEU A 80 8.80 -27.72 -3.66
C LEU A 80 8.15 -28.94 -4.33
N GLN A 81 7.76 -28.76 -5.58
CA GLN A 81 7.20 -29.83 -6.41
C GLN A 81 7.74 -29.72 -7.83
N ILE A 82 7.98 -30.87 -8.46
CA ILE A 82 8.30 -31.05 -9.87
C ILE A 82 7.27 -32.02 -10.43
N ASP A 83 6.59 -31.66 -11.53
CA ASP A 83 5.58 -32.50 -12.18
C ASP A 83 4.48 -33.07 -11.25
N GLY A 84 4.16 -32.33 -10.18
CA GLY A 84 3.17 -32.72 -9.18
C GLY A 84 3.70 -33.61 -8.05
N GLU A 85 4.95 -34.07 -8.13
CA GLU A 85 5.62 -34.82 -7.06
C GLU A 85 6.40 -33.88 -6.14
N LYS A 86 6.39 -34.17 -4.83
CA LYS A 86 7.13 -33.38 -3.85
C LYS A 86 8.63 -33.67 -3.92
N VAL A 87 9.44 -32.63 -4.04
CA VAL A 87 10.89 -32.75 -3.94
C VAL A 87 11.27 -33.14 -2.51
N ARG A 88 12.01 -34.24 -2.36
CA ARG A 88 12.45 -34.73 -1.05
C ARG A 88 13.75 -34.06 -0.64
N PHE A 89 13.88 -33.75 0.63
CA PHE A 89 15.16 -33.33 1.19
C PHE A 89 16.04 -34.55 1.47
N PHE A 90 17.27 -34.51 0.93
CA PHE A 90 18.31 -35.50 1.13
C PHE A 90 19.43 -34.91 1.98
N ARG A 91 19.94 -35.70 2.93
CA ARG A 91 21.11 -35.37 3.76
C ARG A 91 22.44 -35.71 3.08
N GLU A 92 22.39 -36.25 1.87
CA GLU A 92 23.58 -36.59 1.10
C GLU A 92 23.85 -35.53 0.02
N ILE A 93 25.12 -35.13 -0.07
CA ILE A 93 25.61 -34.17 -1.08
C ILE A 93 25.78 -34.88 -2.42
N ASN A 94 24.78 -34.67 -3.28
CA ASN A 94 24.70 -35.25 -4.62
C ASN A 94 24.15 -34.22 -5.61
N GLN A 95 24.84 -34.07 -6.75
CA GLN A 95 24.46 -33.10 -7.80
C GLN A 95 23.05 -33.36 -8.37
N ALA A 96 22.59 -34.61 -8.40
CA ALA A 96 21.24 -34.94 -8.84
C ALA A 96 20.17 -34.40 -7.89
N HIS A 97 20.42 -34.42 -6.58
CA HIS A 97 19.51 -33.84 -5.58
C HIS A 97 19.48 -32.31 -5.69
N PHE A 98 20.63 -31.68 -5.95
CA PHE A 98 20.71 -30.24 -6.15
C PHE A 98 19.92 -29.79 -7.38
N ALA A 99 19.98 -30.56 -8.48
CA ALA A 99 19.17 -30.32 -9.66
C ALA A 99 17.67 -30.35 -9.35
N GLN A 100 17.22 -31.26 -8.48
CA GLN A 100 15.82 -31.30 -8.04
C GLN A 100 15.43 -30.07 -7.21
N TYR A 101 16.30 -29.58 -6.31
CA TYR A 101 16.02 -28.36 -5.57
C TYR A 101 15.94 -27.15 -6.49
N GLU A 102 16.84 -27.06 -7.46
CA GLU A 102 16.84 -25.99 -8.46
C GLU A 102 15.57 -26.01 -9.32
N MET A 103 15.27 -27.14 -9.96
CA MET A 103 14.08 -27.28 -10.80
C MET A 103 12.79 -26.99 -10.03
N GLY A 104 12.65 -27.56 -8.82
CA GLY A 104 11.46 -27.35 -7.99
C GLY A 104 11.27 -25.88 -7.59
N TYR A 105 12.36 -25.16 -7.36
CA TYR A 105 12.31 -23.73 -7.02
C TYR A 105 12.00 -22.84 -8.22
N VAL A 106 12.55 -23.16 -9.40
CA VAL A 106 12.21 -22.46 -10.65
C VAL A 106 10.73 -22.61 -10.96
N ASP A 107 10.19 -23.83 -10.86
CA ASP A 107 8.76 -24.10 -11.07
C ASP A 107 7.88 -23.41 -10.02
N PHE A 108 8.34 -23.33 -8.78
CA PHE A 108 7.65 -22.57 -7.73
C PHE A 108 7.60 -21.08 -8.08
N LYS A 109 8.71 -20.47 -8.52
CA LYS A 109 8.79 -19.06 -8.92
C LYS A 109 7.88 -18.75 -10.11
N ILE A 110 7.84 -19.65 -11.11
CA ILE A 110 6.95 -19.50 -12.27
C ILE A 110 5.47 -19.56 -11.84
N ARG A 111 5.11 -20.48 -10.94
CA ARG A 111 3.75 -20.59 -10.40
C ARG A 111 3.34 -19.36 -9.58
N ASP A 112 4.22 -18.89 -8.71
CA ASP A 112 3.95 -17.70 -7.89
C ASP A 112 3.82 -16.44 -8.75
N GLN A 113 4.69 -16.25 -9.74
CA GLN A 113 4.57 -15.13 -10.68
C GLN A 113 3.25 -15.17 -11.46
N LYS A 114 2.83 -16.35 -11.93
CA LYS A 114 1.51 -16.52 -12.57
C LYS A 114 0.37 -16.14 -11.63
N TYR A 115 0.47 -16.53 -10.36
CA TYR A 115 -0.53 -16.20 -9.34
C TYR A 115 -0.60 -14.69 -9.06
N GLN A 116 0.54 -14.01 -8.89
CA GLN A 116 0.57 -12.56 -8.69
C GLN A 116 0.01 -11.81 -9.90
N ASN A 117 0.43 -12.18 -11.11
CA ASN A 117 -0.09 -11.57 -12.34
C ASN A 117 -1.62 -11.74 -12.47
N ALA A 118 -2.14 -12.92 -12.13
CA ALA A 118 -3.58 -13.17 -12.12
C ALA A 118 -4.30 -12.31 -11.07
N LYS A 119 -3.75 -12.21 -9.86
CA LYS A 119 -4.29 -11.37 -8.79
C LYS A 119 -4.32 -9.88 -9.19
N ASP A 120 -3.26 -9.39 -9.82
CA ASP A 120 -3.20 -8.01 -10.31
C ASP A 120 -4.21 -7.77 -11.44
N SER A 121 -4.36 -8.71 -12.38
CA SER A 121 -5.38 -8.61 -13.44
C SER A 121 -6.80 -8.54 -12.88
N ILE A 122 -7.11 -9.33 -11.84
CA ILE A 122 -8.40 -9.30 -11.15
C ILE A 122 -8.57 -7.95 -10.44
N ARG A 123 -7.53 -7.43 -9.80
CA ARG A 123 -7.58 -6.14 -9.11
C ARG A 123 -7.83 -4.99 -10.08
N THR A 124 -7.15 -4.99 -11.23
CA THR A 124 -7.37 -4.00 -12.30
C THR A 124 -8.76 -4.12 -12.91
N PHE A 125 -9.30 -5.34 -13.05
CA PHE A 125 -10.66 -5.54 -13.52
C PHE A 125 -11.71 -5.04 -12.52
N LEU A 126 -11.50 -5.29 -11.22
CA LEU A 126 -12.43 -4.88 -10.15
C LEU A 126 -12.36 -3.38 -9.81
N THR A 127 -11.27 -2.71 -10.15
CA THR A 127 -11.09 -1.28 -9.89
C THR A 127 -11.05 -0.56 -11.24
N PRO A 128 -12.16 0.03 -11.73
CA PRO A 128 -12.13 0.83 -12.94
C PRO A 128 -11.05 1.91 -12.78
N GLN A 129 -10.13 2.01 -13.75
CA GLN A 129 -9.13 3.08 -13.76
C GLN A 129 -9.89 4.40 -13.64
N GLN A 130 -9.71 5.11 -12.53
CA GLN A 130 -10.22 6.47 -12.39
C GLN A 130 -9.62 7.25 -13.56
N LYS A 131 -10.46 7.70 -14.50
CA LYS A 131 -10.00 8.62 -15.54
C LYS A 131 -9.28 9.76 -14.82
N GLU A 132 -8.00 9.97 -15.16
CA GLU A 132 -7.30 11.17 -14.74
C GLU A 132 -8.05 12.35 -15.34
N ILE A 133 -8.84 13.02 -14.49
CA ILE A 133 -9.63 14.18 -14.88
C ILE A 133 -8.64 15.25 -15.30
N THR A 134 -8.75 15.70 -16.55
CA THR A 134 -7.89 16.77 -17.06
C THR A 134 -8.10 18.07 -16.27
N PRO A 135 -7.12 18.99 -16.23
CA PRO A 135 -7.29 20.27 -15.53
C PRO A 135 -8.51 21.08 -16.00
N GLU A 136 -8.87 20.96 -17.28
CA GLU A 136 -10.04 21.62 -17.87
C GLU A 136 -11.36 20.98 -17.40
N GLU A 137 -11.44 19.65 -17.39
CA GLU A 137 -12.60 18.93 -16.86
C GLU A 137 -12.79 19.23 -15.37
N LEU A 138 -11.71 19.32 -14.59
CA LEU A 138 -11.76 19.69 -13.18
C LEU A 138 -12.31 21.12 -12.98
N LYS A 139 -11.88 22.06 -13.83
CA LYS A 139 -12.42 23.44 -13.82
C LYS A 139 -13.91 23.43 -14.16
N SER A 140 -14.33 22.69 -15.18
CA SER A 140 -15.74 22.60 -15.58
C SER A 140 -16.63 22.00 -14.48
N LEU A 141 -16.18 20.93 -13.83
CA LEU A 141 -16.89 20.26 -12.73
C LEU A 141 -17.05 21.20 -11.53
N ARG A 142 -16.00 21.99 -11.24
CA ARG A 142 -16.04 22.99 -10.18
C ARG A 142 -17.07 24.08 -10.47
N MET A 143 -17.10 24.60 -11.69
CA MET A 143 -18.07 25.62 -12.09
C MET A 143 -19.50 25.09 -11.99
N GLU A 144 -19.73 23.85 -12.42
CA GLU A 144 -21.02 23.19 -12.27
C GLU A 144 -21.44 23.06 -10.80
N ASN A 145 -20.50 22.72 -9.91
CA ASN A 145 -20.77 22.61 -8.48
C ASN A 145 -21.09 23.97 -7.83
N ILE A 146 -20.33 25.04 -8.16
CA ILE A 146 -20.59 26.40 -7.66
C ILE A 146 -21.97 26.87 -8.12
N ARG A 147 -22.36 26.58 -9.36
CA ARG A 147 -23.70 26.86 -9.89
C ARG A 147 -24.79 26.11 -9.13
N LYS A 148 -24.62 24.80 -8.90
CA LYS A 148 -25.60 24.00 -8.13
C LYS A 148 -25.78 24.56 -6.73
N ASP A 149 -24.70 25.03 -6.13
CA ASP A 149 -24.70 25.59 -4.78
C ASP A 149 -25.37 26.99 -4.72
N TYR A 150 -25.35 27.80 -5.78
CA TYR A 150 -26.18 29.01 -5.88
C TYR A 150 -27.67 28.69 -5.73
N HIS A 151 -28.17 27.72 -6.51
CA HIS A 151 -29.59 27.34 -6.45
C HIS A 151 -29.97 26.76 -5.09
N ARG A 152 -29.09 25.97 -4.47
CA ARG A 152 -29.31 25.41 -3.13
C ARG A 152 -29.32 26.48 -2.05
N PHE A 153 -28.41 27.44 -2.13
CA PHE A 153 -28.39 28.53 -1.17
C PHE A 153 -29.67 29.37 -1.26
N ASN A 154 -30.16 29.65 -2.47
CA ASN A 154 -31.41 30.39 -2.65
C ASN A 154 -32.65 29.59 -2.23
N ALA A 155 -32.62 28.26 -2.31
CA ALA A 155 -33.74 27.40 -1.87
C ALA A 155 -33.77 27.21 -0.34
N ASP A 156 -32.64 26.78 0.24
CA ASP A 156 -32.58 26.26 1.61
C ASP A 156 -31.60 27.03 2.52
N GLY A 157 -30.92 28.07 2.00
CA GLY A 157 -29.91 28.83 2.74
C GLY A 157 -28.62 28.04 3.03
N LYS A 158 -28.43 26.90 2.35
CA LYS A 158 -27.33 25.97 2.58
C LYS A 158 -26.53 25.69 1.32
N VAL A 159 -25.28 25.29 1.53
CA VAL A 159 -24.32 24.96 0.48
C VAL A 159 -23.86 23.52 0.70
N LEU A 160 -23.59 22.75 -0.37
CA LEU A 160 -23.13 21.37 -0.21
C LEU A 160 -21.61 21.28 -0.16
N ALA A 161 -20.90 22.18 -0.83
CA ALA A 161 -19.45 22.30 -0.77
C ALA A 161 -18.97 23.16 0.42
N THR A 162 -19.59 23.02 1.59
CA THR A 162 -19.29 23.80 2.81
C THR A 162 -17.80 23.83 3.16
N PRO A 163 -17.06 22.71 3.21
CA PRO A 163 -15.65 22.75 3.55
C PRO A 163 -14.80 23.56 2.56
N LEU A 164 -15.14 23.51 1.26
CA LEU A 164 -14.42 24.21 0.19
C LEU A 164 -14.60 25.73 0.30
N PHE A 165 -15.84 26.20 0.43
CA PHE A 165 -16.11 27.63 0.56
C PHE A 165 -15.57 28.19 1.88
N TYR A 166 -15.68 27.43 2.96
CA TYR A 166 -15.09 27.81 4.25
C TYR A 166 -13.58 28.03 4.15
N ASP A 167 -12.86 27.09 3.54
CA ASP A 167 -11.40 27.19 3.36
C ASP A 167 -11.01 28.39 2.49
N LEU A 168 -11.78 28.67 1.43
CA LEU A 168 -11.58 29.84 0.58
C LEU A 168 -11.75 31.16 1.35
N ILE A 169 -12.85 31.29 2.11
CA ILE A 169 -13.09 32.47 2.97
C ILE A 169 -11.96 32.62 3.99
N LYS A 170 -11.56 31.52 4.63
CA LYS A 170 -10.53 31.50 5.66
C LYS A 170 -9.17 31.92 5.10
N LYS A 171 -8.76 31.46 3.92
CA LYS A 171 -7.48 31.89 3.34
C LYS A 171 -7.47 33.37 2.98
N THR A 172 -8.58 33.90 2.44
CA THR A 172 -8.64 35.30 2.00
C THR A 172 -8.85 36.29 3.16
N ARG A 173 -9.50 35.89 4.26
CA ARG A 173 -9.87 36.82 5.35
C ARG A 173 -9.53 36.33 6.77
N GLY A 174 -9.06 35.10 6.92
CA GLY A 174 -8.83 34.45 8.21
C GLY A 174 -7.60 34.93 8.97
N GLU A 175 -6.66 35.63 8.34
CA GLU A 175 -5.52 36.22 9.06
C GLU A 175 -5.95 37.23 10.14
N LYS A 176 -7.15 37.82 10.01
CA LYS A 176 -7.67 38.80 10.98
C LYS A 176 -8.32 38.18 12.21
N ILE A 177 -8.64 36.88 12.21
CA ILE A 177 -9.36 36.20 13.30
C ILE A 177 -8.69 34.86 13.58
N ARG A 178 -8.17 34.66 14.80
CA ARG A 178 -7.61 33.38 15.23
C ARG A 178 -8.72 32.34 15.44
N LEU A 179 -9.21 31.75 14.34
CA LEU A 179 -10.25 30.72 14.34
C LEU A 179 -9.72 29.34 14.77
N GLU A 180 -8.40 29.14 14.76
CA GLU A 180 -7.75 27.85 15.02
C GLU A 180 -8.20 27.19 16.33
N PHE A 181 -8.32 27.96 17.42
CA PHE A 181 -8.78 27.44 18.70
C PHE A 181 -10.22 26.91 18.63
N VAL A 182 -11.13 27.68 17.99
CA VAL A 182 -12.54 27.33 17.84
C VAL A 182 -12.68 26.10 16.95
N GLU A 183 -11.95 26.06 15.83
CA GLU A 183 -11.94 24.90 14.94
C GLU A 183 -11.41 23.64 15.63
N MET A 184 -10.31 23.74 16.38
CA MET A 184 -9.77 22.61 17.13
C MET A 184 -10.74 22.12 18.20
N PHE A 185 -11.43 23.03 18.89
CA PHE A 185 -12.43 22.65 19.88
C PHE A 185 -13.61 21.93 19.22
N LEU A 186 -14.20 22.51 18.17
CA LEU A 186 -15.39 21.96 17.51
C LEU A 186 -15.13 20.65 16.77
N LYS A 187 -13.93 20.46 16.20
CA LYS A 187 -13.53 19.18 15.59
C LYS A 187 -13.50 18.02 16.59
N ASN A 188 -13.19 18.31 17.85
CA ASN A 188 -13.13 17.31 18.91
C ASN A 188 -14.43 17.21 19.73
N PHE A 189 -15.37 18.13 19.50
CA PHE A 189 -16.63 18.18 20.22
C PHE A 189 -17.75 17.53 19.40
N VAL A 190 -18.09 16.29 19.76
CA VAL A 190 -19.17 15.52 19.12
C VAL A 190 -20.31 15.37 20.12
N PRO A 191 -21.24 16.34 20.21
CA PRO A 191 -22.38 16.21 21.08
C PRO A 191 -23.32 15.12 20.56
N GLU A 192 -23.82 14.34 21.49
CA GLU A 192 -24.82 13.32 21.26
C GLU A 192 -26.20 13.93 21.55
N ILE A 193 -27.04 14.06 20.53
CA ILE A 193 -28.41 14.53 20.69
C ILE A 193 -29.33 13.32 20.55
N ALA A 194 -30.24 13.17 21.51
CA ALA A 194 -31.31 12.18 21.45
C ALA A 194 -32.47 12.77 20.62
N GLU A 195 -32.72 12.22 19.43
CA GLU A 195 -33.93 12.54 18.66
C GLU A 195 -35.06 11.59 19.07
N GLY A 196 -36.14 12.16 19.61
CA GLY A 196 -37.38 11.45 19.97
C GLY A 196 -38.00 11.98 21.25
N LYS A 197 -39.35 11.99 21.34
CA LYS A 197 -40.06 12.15 22.61
C LYS A 197 -40.10 10.80 23.29
N ILE A 198 -39.83 10.74 24.60
CA ILE A 198 -40.18 9.58 25.41
C ILE A 198 -41.71 9.52 25.43
N THR A 199 -42.33 8.76 24.54
CA THR A 199 -43.77 8.50 24.61
C THR A 199 -44.01 7.55 25.77
N SER A 200 -44.81 7.99 26.74
CA SER A 200 -45.15 7.27 27.98
C SER A 200 -45.95 5.97 27.77
N LEU A 201 -46.10 5.50 26.53
CA LEU A 201 -46.96 4.39 26.14
C LEU A 201 -46.20 3.44 25.24
N GLY A 202 -45.45 2.52 25.87
CA GLY A 202 -45.22 1.14 25.39
C GLY A 202 -44.51 0.90 24.05
N SER A 203 -44.20 1.91 23.25
CA SER A 203 -43.43 1.72 22.01
C SER A 203 -41.93 1.71 22.33
N SER A 204 -41.32 0.53 22.22
CA SER A 204 -39.90 0.21 22.46
C SER A 204 -38.93 0.86 21.46
N GLN A 205 -39.16 2.11 21.06
CA GLN A 205 -38.19 2.86 20.27
C GLN A 205 -37.41 3.76 21.20
N MET A 206 -36.24 3.29 21.63
CA MET A 206 -35.28 4.15 22.30
C MET A 206 -34.94 5.33 21.38
N PRO A 207 -34.86 6.57 21.91
CA PRO A 207 -34.53 7.73 21.10
C PRO A 207 -33.19 7.50 20.39
N LYS A 208 -33.16 7.83 19.11
CA LYS A 208 -31.97 7.62 18.29
C LYS A 208 -30.93 8.64 18.75
N ILE A 209 -29.80 8.15 19.26
CA ILE A 209 -28.66 9.00 19.55
C ILE A 209 -28.00 9.32 18.21
N ILE A 210 -28.04 10.60 17.82
CA ILE A 210 -27.38 11.09 16.62
C ILE A 210 -26.18 11.92 17.06
N LYS A 211 -25.02 11.57 16.52
CA LYS A 211 -23.81 12.38 16.64
C LYS A 211 -23.93 13.53 15.66
N LYS A 212 -23.93 14.75 16.20
CA LYS A 212 -24.02 15.96 15.39
C LYS A 212 -22.62 16.44 15.03
N ASP A 213 -22.37 16.72 13.76
CA ASP A 213 -21.14 17.35 13.31
C ASP A 213 -21.23 18.87 13.50
N VAL A 214 -20.92 19.34 14.71
CA VAL A 214 -20.98 20.77 15.06
C VAL A 214 -19.93 21.58 14.30
N TYR A 215 -18.84 20.94 13.89
CA TYR A 215 -17.83 21.60 13.08
C TYR A 215 -18.38 21.95 11.71
N LEU A 216 -19.09 21.03 11.07
CA LEU A 216 -19.76 21.28 9.79
C LEU A 216 -20.82 22.40 9.93
N GLU A 217 -21.61 22.39 11.00
CA GLU A 217 -22.63 23.44 11.23
C GLU A 217 -22.01 24.83 11.43
N PHE A 218 -20.87 24.89 12.12
CA PHE A 218 -20.13 26.13 12.28
C PHE A 218 -19.61 26.65 10.92
N GLN A 219 -19.12 25.76 10.06
CA GLN A 219 -18.70 26.14 8.71
C GLN A 219 -19.89 26.63 7.88
N ASP A 220 -21.03 25.94 7.93
CA ASP A 220 -22.28 26.34 7.26
C ASP A 220 -22.71 27.74 7.68
N GLU A 221 -22.71 28.03 8.99
CA GLU A 221 -23.13 29.32 9.51
C GLU A 221 -22.16 30.43 9.09
N ILE A 222 -20.85 30.17 9.07
CA ILE A 222 -19.87 31.14 8.59
C ILE A 222 -20.09 31.49 7.12
N ILE A 223 -20.32 30.49 6.26
CA ILE A 223 -20.60 30.73 4.83
C ILE A 223 -21.90 31.51 4.68
N ARG A 224 -22.93 31.12 5.42
CA ARG A 224 -24.22 31.82 5.37
C ARG A 224 -24.08 33.29 5.77
N GLN A 225 -23.41 33.57 6.88
CA GLN A 225 -23.17 34.95 7.32
C GLN A 225 -22.30 35.72 6.33
N TYR A 226 -21.31 35.07 5.73
CA TYR A 226 -20.47 35.67 4.69
C TYR A 226 -21.29 36.08 3.47
N VAL A 227 -22.14 35.18 2.97
CA VAL A 227 -23.02 35.41 1.81
C VAL A 227 -24.01 36.54 2.09
N ILE A 228 -24.65 36.54 3.25
CA ILE A 228 -25.61 37.59 3.66
C ILE A 228 -24.89 38.93 3.82
N HIS A 229 -23.74 38.96 4.48
CA HIS A 229 -22.98 40.19 4.73
C HIS A 229 -22.50 40.86 3.43
N LEU A 230 -22.07 40.06 2.46
CA LEU A 230 -21.67 40.53 1.14
C LEU A 230 -22.84 40.68 0.16
N LYS A 231 -24.06 40.34 0.59
CA LYS A 231 -25.28 40.35 -0.24
C LYS A 231 -25.15 39.52 -1.52
N LEU A 232 -24.38 38.44 -1.49
CA LEU A 232 -24.19 37.56 -2.66
C LEU A 232 -25.49 36.83 -3.03
N ASN A 233 -26.40 36.68 -2.07
CA ASN A 233 -27.74 36.11 -2.27
C ASN A 233 -28.68 37.06 -3.06
N ASP A 234 -28.36 38.35 -3.12
CA ASP A 234 -29.12 39.34 -3.88
C ASP A 234 -28.57 39.49 -5.32
N GLN A 235 -27.45 38.83 -5.61
CA GLN A 235 -26.74 38.92 -6.89
C GLN A 235 -27.21 37.86 -7.89
N THR A 236 -26.88 38.12 -9.16
CA THR A 236 -27.12 37.18 -10.25
C THR A 236 -26.22 35.96 -10.12
N GLU A 237 -26.63 34.83 -10.71
CA GLU A 237 -25.83 33.61 -10.76
C GLU A 237 -24.43 33.85 -11.35
N ALA A 238 -24.31 34.73 -12.35
CA ALA A 238 -23.03 35.07 -12.97
C ALA A 238 -22.09 35.81 -12.00
N GLU A 239 -22.63 36.73 -11.21
CA GLU A 239 -21.86 37.46 -10.19
C GLU A 239 -21.45 36.54 -9.04
N TRP A 240 -22.32 35.61 -8.64
CA TRP A 240 -22.00 34.55 -7.67
C TRP A 240 -20.82 33.69 -8.13
N ILE A 241 -20.87 33.18 -9.37
CA ILE A 241 -19.80 32.34 -9.92
C ILE A 241 -18.49 33.15 -10.00
N ASN A 242 -18.54 34.36 -10.53
CA ASN A 242 -17.37 35.23 -10.64
C ASN A 242 -16.75 35.55 -9.28
N HIS A 243 -17.57 35.78 -8.25
CA HIS A 243 -17.08 36.04 -6.89
C HIS A 243 -16.23 34.87 -6.37
N TRP A 244 -16.73 33.64 -6.49
CA TRP A 244 -16.03 32.45 -6.00
C TRP A 244 -14.83 32.06 -6.87
N GLU A 245 -14.89 32.27 -8.19
CA GLU A 245 -13.74 32.08 -9.09
C GLU A 245 -12.61 33.06 -8.73
N ASN A 246 -12.93 34.34 -8.54
CA ASN A 246 -11.94 35.35 -8.15
C ASN A 246 -11.26 35.02 -6.82
N ILE A 247 -12.03 34.58 -5.81
CA ILE A 247 -11.47 34.16 -4.52
C ILE A 247 -10.59 32.92 -4.69
N TYR A 248 -10.98 31.98 -5.54
CA TYR A 248 -10.18 30.79 -5.81
C TYR A 248 -8.84 31.16 -6.44
N ASP A 249 -8.85 31.99 -7.47
CA ASP A 249 -7.65 32.42 -8.19
C ASP A 249 -6.70 33.22 -7.28
N GLN A 250 -7.24 34.07 -6.41
CA GLN A 250 -6.45 34.78 -5.39
C GLN A 250 -5.74 33.84 -4.40
N ASN A 251 -6.31 32.66 -4.14
CA ASN A 251 -5.76 31.67 -3.21
C ASN A 251 -4.80 30.65 -3.88
N GLN A 252 -4.59 30.76 -5.20
CA GLN A 252 -3.62 29.95 -5.96
C GLN A 252 -2.28 30.65 -6.21
N VAL A 253 -2.22 31.97 -5.98
CA VAL A 253 -1.00 32.80 -6.04
C VAL A 253 -0.32 32.80 -4.67
#